data_AF-A0A948RK29-F1
#
_entry.id   AF-A0A948RK29-F1
#
_cell.length_a   1.000
_cell.length_b   1.000
_cell.length_c   1.000
_cell.angle_alpha   90.00
_cell.angle_beta   90.00
_cell.angle_gamma   90.00
#
_symmetry.space_group_name_H-M   'P 1'
#
loop_
_entity.id
_entity.type
_entity.pdbx_description
1 polymer ?
#
loop_
_entity_poly.entity_id
_entity_poly.type
_entity_poly.pdbx_seq_one_letter_code
_entity_poly.pdbx_strand_id
1 'polypeptide(L)'
;MMRYRVGLALIWTGVLTWMPFIVLRASGAKPSIFWFLPFHLTGVIGGSRLRAKARREMGAAAPKKNVFRTLGHSLIFLGILVWGVYFYLKLVAGQPVDVGDFLPYHLTGVLGGISLLGAGYLVNARKSNLG
;
A
#
# COMPACT_ATOMS: atom_id res chain seq x y z
N MET A 1 0.14 -21.28 -8.28
CA MET A 1 -1.04 -20.40 -8.46
C MET A 1 -1.83 -20.13 -7.17
N MET A 2 -2.18 -21.14 -6.35
CA MET A 2 -2.97 -20.94 -5.11
C MET A 2 -2.34 -19.94 -4.12
N ARG A 3 -1.03 -20.07 -3.81
CA ARG A 3 -0.32 -19.12 -2.94
C ARG A 3 -0.36 -17.67 -3.41
N TYR A 4 -0.35 -17.45 -4.73
CA TYR A 4 -0.47 -16.10 -5.30
C TYR A 4 -1.84 -15.50 -5.01
N ARG A 5 -2.92 -16.28 -5.20
CA ARG A 5 -4.30 -15.86 -4.89
C ARG A 5 -4.48 -15.57 -3.41
N VAL A 6 -3.94 -16.43 -2.53
CA VAL A 6 -3.97 -16.21 -1.08
C VAL A 6 -3.20 -14.94 -0.71
N GLY A 7 -2.01 -14.73 -1.29
CA GLY A 7 -1.24 -13.49 -1.06
C GLY A 7 -2.00 -12.25 -1.49
N LEU A 8 -2.71 -12.31 -2.62
CA LEU A 8 -3.57 -11.22 -3.09
C LEU A 8 -4.77 -11.00 -2.16
N ALA A 9 -5.43 -12.06 -1.72
CA ALA A 9 -6.54 -12.00 -0.77
C ALA A 9 -6.09 -11.37 0.55
N LEU A 10 -4.95 -11.76 1.11
CA LEU A 10 -4.40 -11.17 2.33
C LEU A 10 -4.12 -9.67 2.20
N ILE A 11 -3.58 -9.23 1.06
CA ILE A 11 -3.37 -7.80 0.79
C ILE A 11 -4.72 -7.08 0.79
N TRP A 12 -5.71 -7.61 0.06
CA TRP A 12 -7.05 -6.99 -0.01
C TRP A 12 -7.74 -6.96 1.34
N THR A 13 -7.76 -8.06 2.08
CA THR A 13 -8.31 -8.09 3.44
C THR A 13 -7.59 -7.08 4.33
N GLY A 14 -6.26 -7.01 4.26
CA GLY A 14 -5.47 -6.02 4.97
C GLY A 14 -5.84 -4.58 4.62
N VAL A 15 -6.05 -4.24 3.34
CA VAL A 15 -6.52 -2.90 2.93
C VAL A 15 -7.96 -2.64 3.39
N LEU A 16 -8.83 -3.64 3.27
CA LEU A 16 -10.25 -3.55 3.62
C LEU A 16 -10.49 -3.41 5.13
N THR A 17 -9.52 -3.74 5.99
CA THR A 17 -9.66 -3.45 7.44
C THR A 17 -9.82 -1.96 7.73
N TRP A 18 -9.42 -1.08 6.80
CA TRP A 18 -9.68 0.35 6.93
C TRP A 18 -11.13 0.75 6.66
N MET A 19 -11.94 -0.08 5.99
CA MET A 19 -13.32 0.29 5.66
C MET A 19 -14.15 0.60 6.92
N PRO A 20 -14.21 -0.27 7.95
CA PRO A 20 -14.90 0.08 9.19
C PRO A 20 -14.33 1.33 9.87
N PHE A 21 -13.01 1.51 9.87
CA PHE A 21 -12.36 2.70 10.43
C PHE A 21 -12.83 3.98 9.73
N ILE A 22 -12.86 3.99 8.40
CA ILE A 22 -13.30 5.13 7.58
C ILE A 22 -14.78 5.41 7.81
N VAL A 23 -15.62 4.37 7.86
CA VAL A 23 -17.07 4.52 8.12
C VAL A 23 -17.33 5.12 9.51
N LEU A 24 -16.68 4.62 10.55
CA LEU A 24 -16.78 5.16 11.91
C LEU A 24 -16.32 6.62 11.97
N ARG A 25 -15.24 6.95 11.25
CA ARG A 25 -14.75 8.33 11.16
C ARG A 25 -15.74 9.24 10.43
N ALA A 26 -16.33 8.78 9.34
CA ALA A 26 -17.34 9.52 8.60
C ALA A 26 -18.61 9.78 9.43
N SER A 27 -18.94 8.90 10.38
CA SER A 27 -20.03 9.11 11.34
C SER A 27 -19.65 10.02 12.53
N GLY A 28 -18.49 10.70 12.49
CA GLY A 28 -18.00 11.57 13.55
C GLY A 28 -17.32 10.86 14.73
N ALA A 29 -17.21 9.54 14.71
CA ALA A 29 -16.49 8.82 15.76
C ALA A 29 -14.97 9.00 15.60
N LYS A 30 -14.23 8.83 16.71
CA LYS A 30 -12.76 8.89 16.73
C LYS A 30 -12.18 7.51 17.10
N PRO A 31 -12.36 6.48 16.25
CA PRO A 31 -11.81 5.16 16.52
C PRO A 31 -10.29 5.23 16.62
N SER A 32 -9.71 4.47 17.55
CA SER A 32 -8.26 4.38 17.67
C SER A 32 -7.67 3.59 16.50
N ILE A 33 -6.66 4.17 15.83
CA ILE A 33 -5.94 3.55 14.71
C ILE A 33 -5.26 2.23 15.12
N PHE A 34 -4.90 2.09 16.40
CA PHE A 34 -4.20 0.92 16.93
C PHE A 34 -5.04 -0.36 16.89
N TRP A 35 -6.37 -0.25 16.83
CA TRP A 35 -7.25 -1.42 16.66
C TRP A 35 -7.22 -2.00 15.26
N PHE A 36 -6.90 -1.19 14.25
CA PHE A 36 -6.96 -1.58 12.83
C PHE A 36 -5.57 -1.85 12.24
N LEU A 37 -4.57 -1.11 12.72
CA LEU A 37 -3.21 -1.14 12.19
C LEU A 37 -2.56 -2.54 12.22
N PRO A 38 -2.63 -3.34 13.31
CA PRO A 38 -2.00 -4.66 13.34
C PRO A 38 -2.55 -5.60 12.27
N PHE A 39 -3.88 -5.60 12.06
CA PHE A 39 -4.54 -6.40 11.03
C PHE A 39 -4.16 -5.93 9.63
N HIS A 40 -4.11 -4.61 9.43
CA HIS A 40 -3.67 -4.01 8.18
C HIS A 40 -2.25 -4.47 7.83
N LEU A 41 -1.29 -4.25 8.73
CA LEU A 41 0.12 -4.61 8.54
C LEU A 41 0.30 -6.11 8.30
N THR A 42 -0.39 -6.95 9.08
CA THR A 42 -0.34 -8.41 8.91
C THR A 42 -0.83 -8.82 7.52
N GLY A 43 -1.95 -8.28 7.05
CA GLY A 43 -2.49 -8.57 5.72
C GLY A 43 -1.58 -8.09 4.59
N VAL A 44 -1.16 -6.82 4.61
CA VAL A 44 -0.39 -6.23 3.51
C VAL A 44 1.05 -6.75 3.45
N ILE A 45 1.75 -6.87 4.59
CA ILE A 45 3.13 -7.38 4.63
C ILE A 45 3.13 -8.90 4.37
N GLY A 46 2.29 -9.65 5.09
CA GLY A 46 2.19 -11.10 4.92
C GLY A 46 1.78 -11.49 3.50
N GLY A 47 0.73 -10.85 2.98
CA GLY A 47 0.26 -11.08 1.61
C GLY A 47 1.29 -10.67 0.56
N SER A 48 2.00 -9.54 0.75
CA SER A 48 3.08 -9.12 -0.16
C SER A 48 4.24 -10.11 -0.19
N ARG A 49 4.69 -10.62 0.97
CA ARG A 49 5.75 -11.64 1.05
C ARG A 49 5.31 -12.95 0.38
N LEU A 50 4.09 -13.40 0.65
CA LEU A 50 3.55 -14.62 0.04
C LEU A 50 3.43 -14.48 -1.48
N ARG A 51 2.94 -13.33 -1.96
CA ARG A 51 2.84 -13.03 -3.39
C ARG A 51 4.22 -13.00 -4.06
N ALA A 52 5.21 -12.40 -3.40
CA ALA A 52 6.59 -12.35 -3.90
C ALA A 52 7.21 -13.75 -4.01
N LYS A 53 7.03 -14.59 -2.99
CA LYS A 53 7.49 -15.99 -3.00
C LYS A 53 6.80 -16.78 -4.12
N ALA A 54 5.48 -16.69 -4.24
CA ALA A 54 4.73 -17.37 -5.28
C ALA A 54 5.16 -16.95 -6.70
N ARG A 55 5.50 -15.67 -6.93
CA ARG A 55 6.03 -15.21 -8.22
C ARG A 55 7.36 -15.86 -8.58
N ARG A 56 8.26 -16.02 -7.61
CA ARG A 56 9.55 -16.71 -7.82
C ARG A 56 9.34 -18.18 -8.16
N GLU A 57 8.45 -18.87 -7.43
CA GLU A 57 8.10 -20.28 -7.68
C GLU A 57 7.50 -20.51 -9.07
N MET A 58 6.77 -19.51 -9.61
CA MET A 58 6.19 -19.58 -10.96
C MET A 58 7.18 -19.24 -12.08
N GLY A 59 8.48 -19.06 -11.78
CA GLY A 59 9.47 -18.67 -12.78
C GLY A 59 9.23 -17.30 -13.40
N ALA A 60 8.45 -16.43 -12.74
CA ALA A 60 8.15 -15.12 -13.27
C ALA A 60 9.44 -14.30 -13.37
N ALA A 61 9.75 -13.82 -14.59
CA ALA A 61 10.94 -13.02 -14.84
C ALA A 61 11.05 -11.84 -13.87
N ALA A 62 12.30 -11.53 -13.48
CA ALA A 62 12.58 -10.34 -12.69
C ALA A 62 12.02 -9.12 -13.44
N PRO A 63 11.25 -8.25 -12.77
CA PRO A 63 10.69 -7.10 -13.45
C PRO A 63 11.81 -6.18 -13.95
N LYS A 64 11.78 -5.79 -15.22
CA LYS A 64 12.74 -4.84 -15.78
C LYS A 64 12.64 -3.50 -15.04
N LYS A 65 13.79 -2.90 -14.73
CA LYS A 65 13.86 -1.55 -14.15
C LYS A 65 13.38 -0.54 -15.21
N ASN A 66 12.45 0.33 -14.82
CA ASN A 66 11.92 1.42 -15.64
C ASN A 66 11.66 2.60 -14.71
N VAL A 67 11.80 3.83 -15.20
CA VAL A 67 11.49 5.08 -14.50
C VAL A 67 10.10 5.02 -13.82
N PHE A 68 9.05 4.56 -14.52
CA PHE A 68 7.71 4.41 -13.92
C PHE A 68 7.72 3.51 -12.68
N ARG A 69 8.54 2.45 -12.72
CA ARG A 69 8.68 1.52 -11.60
C ARG A 69 9.39 2.20 -10.44
N THR A 70 10.48 2.90 -10.69
CA THR A 70 11.22 3.62 -9.65
C THR A 70 10.33 4.67 -9.00
N LEU A 71 9.75 5.57 -9.79
CA LEU A 71 8.85 6.63 -9.29
C LEU A 71 7.65 6.05 -8.54
N GLY A 72 7.03 4.98 -9.06
CA GLY A 72 5.89 4.34 -8.41
C GLY A 72 6.23 3.78 -7.02
N HIS A 73 7.37 3.10 -6.86
CA HIS A 73 7.80 2.62 -5.54
C HIS A 73 8.22 3.78 -4.62
N SER A 74 8.89 4.81 -5.15
CA SER A 74 9.26 6.01 -4.38
C SER A 74 8.02 6.71 -3.81
N LEU A 75 6.96 6.88 -4.61
CA LEU A 75 5.70 7.48 -4.16
C LEU A 75 5.00 6.64 -3.09
N ILE A 76 4.93 5.31 -3.27
CA ILE A 76 4.37 4.42 -2.24
C ILE A 76 5.19 4.54 -0.95
N PHE A 77 6.51 4.54 -1.04
CA PHE A 77 7.40 4.66 0.10
C PHE A 77 7.19 5.98 0.85
N LEU A 78 7.16 7.10 0.12
CA LEU A 78 6.88 8.42 0.70
C LEU A 78 5.49 8.47 1.34
N GLY A 79 4.47 7.90 0.69
CA GLY A 79 3.12 7.79 1.25
C GLY A 79 3.08 7.01 2.57
N ILE A 80 3.85 5.92 2.69
CA ILE A 80 3.97 5.17 3.95
C ILE A 80 4.73 5.99 5.02
N LEU A 81 5.78 6.71 4.61
CA LEU A 81 6.62 7.51 5.51
C LEU A 81 5.85 8.61 6.25
N VAL A 82 4.76 9.12 5.66
CA VAL A 82 3.82 10.06 6.30
C VAL A 82 3.38 9.56 7.68
N TRP A 83 3.15 8.25 7.86
CA TRP A 83 2.76 7.70 9.15
C TRP A 83 3.86 7.81 10.21
N GLY A 84 5.14 7.75 9.82
CA GLY A 84 6.26 7.98 10.73
C GLY A 84 6.21 9.39 11.32
N VAL A 85 5.94 10.39 10.49
CA VAL A 85 5.76 11.79 10.92
C VAL A 85 4.56 11.91 11.86
N TYR A 86 3.42 11.32 11.49
CA TYR A 86 2.21 11.29 12.34
C TYR A 86 2.50 10.69 13.73
N PHE A 87 3.12 9.50 13.80
CA PHE A 87 3.40 8.85 15.08
C PHE A 87 4.40 9.62 15.91
N TYR A 88 5.41 10.24 15.30
CA TYR A 88 6.34 11.12 16.01
C TYR A 88 5.59 12.29 16.66
N LEU A 89 4.78 13.02 15.87
CA LEU A 89 4.03 14.16 16.37
C LEU A 89 3.03 13.76 17.46
N LYS A 90 2.34 12.62 17.29
CA LYS A 90 1.30 12.14 18.22
C LYS A 90 1.87 11.57 19.51
N LEU A 91 2.89 10.71 19.43
CA LEU A 91 3.37 9.92 20.57
C LEU A 91 4.60 10.52 21.25
N VAL A 92 5.46 11.22 20.49
CA VAL A 92 6.71 11.78 21.01
C VAL A 92 6.55 13.25 21.33
N ALA A 93 6.05 14.05 20.38
CA ALA A 93 5.87 15.50 20.56
C ALA A 93 4.56 15.87 21.28
N GLY A 94 3.66 14.91 21.50
CA GLY A 94 2.37 15.12 22.18
C GLY A 94 1.43 16.10 21.47
N GLN A 95 1.63 16.34 20.18
CA GLN A 95 0.82 17.30 19.42
C GLN A 95 -0.62 16.77 19.24
N PRO A 96 -1.63 17.65 19.25
CA PRO A 96 -3.04 17.27 19.09
C PRO A 96 -3.40 16.97 17.62
N VAL A 97 -2.52 16.30 16.89
CA VAL A 97 -2.74 15.88 15.50
C VAL A 97 -3.72 14.71 15.43
N ASP A 98 -4.42 14.63 14.31
CA ASP A 98 -5.41 13.62 14.03
C ASP A 98 -5.03 12.80 12.78
N VAL A 99 -5.49 11.55 12.72
CA VAL A 99 -5.23 10.64 11.58
C VAL A 99 -5.68 11.27 10.25
N GLY A 100 -6.76 12.04 10.29
CA GLY A 100 -7.33 12.71 9.12
C GLY A 100 -6.43 13.75 8.50
N ASP A 101 -5.55 14.37 9.29
CA ASP A 101 -4.60 15.38 8.80
C ASP A 101 -3.54 14.75 7.88
N PHE A 102 -3.27 13.44 8.05
CA PHE A 102 -2.20 12.71 7.37
C PHE A 102 -2.71 11.73 6.30
N LEU A 103 -3.95 11.26 6.44
CA LEU A 103 -4.54 10.24 5.57
C LEU A 103 -4.56 10.64 4.07
N PRO A 104 -4.93 11.87 3.66
CA PRO A 104 -4.91 12.26 2.25
C PRO A 104 -3.52 12.15 1.61
N TYR A 105 -2.47 12.53 2.33
CA TYR A 105 -1.09 12.46 1.85
C TYR A 105 -0.63 11.00 1.68
N HIS A 106 -0.98 10.14 2.66
CA HIS A 106 -0.73 8.71 2.56
C HIS A 106 -1.41 8.10 1.33
N LEU A 107 -2.71 8.35 1.15
CA LEU A 107 -3.48 7.83 0.02
C LEU A 107 -2.95 8.34 -1.31
N THR A 108 -2.57 9.62 -1.39
CA THR A 108 -1.99 10.20 -2.61
C THR A 108 -0.69 9.50 -2.99
N GLY A 109 0.22 9.29 -2.03
CA GLY A 109 1.48 8.58 -2.28
C GLY A 109 1.26 7.12 -2.70
N VAL A 110 0.41 6.38 -2.00
CA VAL A 110 0.15 4.96 -2.28
C VAL A 110 -0.61 4.78 -3.60
N LEU A 111 -1.74 5.45 -3.79
CA LEU A 111 -2.56 5.32 -5.00
C LEU A 111 -1.87 5.91 -6.23
N GLY A 112 -1.19 7.05 -6.08
CA GLY A 112 -0.39 7.64 -7.15
C GLY A 112 0.75 6.71 -7.58
N GLY A 113 1.46 6.12 -6.62
CA GLY A 113 2.53 5.17 -6.94
C GLY A 113 2.02 3.86 -7.57
N ILE A 114 0.88 3.33 -7.12
CA ILE A 114 0.21 2.18 -7.78
C ILE A 114 -0.18 2.53 -9.22
N SER A 115 -0.72 3.73 -9.44
CA SER A 115 -1.12 4.20 -10.77
C SER A 115 0.07 4.28 -11.72
N LEU A 116 1.22 4.80 -11.27
CA LEU A 116 2.45 4.81 -12.06
C LEU A 116 2.96 3.41 -12.38
N LEU A 117 2.88 2.47 -11.43
CA LEU A 117 3.24 1.08 -11.68
C LEU A 117 2.34 0.43 -12.73
N GLY A 118 1.04 0.71 -12.68
CA GLY A 118 0.07 0.28 -13.70
C GLY A 118 0.36 0.87 -15.08
N ALA A 119 0.59 2.18 -15.16
CA ALA A 119 0.96 2.86 -16.41
C ALA A 119 2.24 2.28 -17.01
N GLY A 120 3.28 2.07 -16.20
CA GLY A 120 4.53 1.45 -16.64
C GLY A 120 4.35 0.02 -17.17
N TYR A 121 3.42 -0.75 -16.60
CA TYR A 121 3.07 -2.07 -17.11
C TYR A 121 2.41 -1.98 -18.50
N LEU A 122 1.43 -1.08 -18.68
CA LEU A 122 0.73 -0.90 -19.95
C LEU A 122 1.67 -0.42 -21.06
N VAL A 123 2.57 0.53 -20.76
CA VAL A 123 3.56 1.04 -21.73
C VAL A 123 4.51 -0.08 -22.16
N ASN A 124 5.02 -0.87 -21.22
CA ASN A 124 5.91 -1.99 -21.54
C ASN A 124 5.19 -3.09 -22.34
N ALA A 125 3.92 -3.39 -22.02
CA ALA A 125 3.13 -4.38 -22.75
C ALA A 125 2.90 -3.96 -24.21
N ARG A 126 2.61 -2.68 -24.48
CA ARG A 126 2.52 -2.15 -25.85
C ARG A 126 3.83 -2.31 -26.62
N LYS A 127 4.97 -2.00 -25.98
CA LYS A 127 6.28 -2.07 -26.64
C LYS A 127 6.68 -3.50 -27.04
N SER A 128 6.26 -4.51 -26.27
CA SER A 128 6.50 -5.92 -26.59
C SER A 128 5.60 -6.49 -27.70
N ASN A 129 4.46 -5.86 -28.01
CA ASN A 129 3.55 -6.30 -29.08
C ASN A 129 3.88 -5.66 -30.44
N LEU A 130 4.79 -4.68 -30.47
CA LEU A 130 5.15 -3.89 -31.66
C LEU A 130 6.57 -4.21 -32.19
N GLY A 131 7.29 -5.13 -31.57
CA GLY A 131 8.63 -5.58 -31.99
C GLY A 131 8.70 -7.09 -32.02
#